data_AF-A0A401HAG0-F1
#
_entry.id   AF-A0A401HAG0-F1
#
_cell.length_a   1.000
_cell.length_b   1.000
_cell.length_c   1.000
_cell.angle_alpha   90.00
_cell.angle_beta   90.00
_cell.angle_gamma   90.00
#
_symmetry.space_group_name_H-M   'P 1'
#
loop_
_entity.id
_entity.type
_entity.pdbx_description
1 polymer ?
#
loop_
_entity_poly.entity_id
_entity_poly.type
_entity_poly.pdbx_seq_one_letter_code
_entity_poly.pdbx_strand_id
1 'polypeptide(L)' 'MTPSSEDIQLYDEARKAFKEKNLQRLKEIYNRLLEIDANPEIVYIVQRMIDELEGKKEEAKQV' A
#
# COMPACT_ATOMS: atom_id res chain seq x y z
N MET A 1 15.50 -7.57 -1.08
CA MET A 1 16.00 -6.17 -0.96
C MET A 1 15.63 -5.69 0.43
N THR A 2 16.48 -4.93 1.11
CA THR A 2 16.14 -4.38 2.44
C THR A 2 15.39 -3.06 2.26
N PRO A 3 14.29 -2.79 2.97
CA PRO A 3 13.59 -1.51 2.87
C PRO A 3 14.49 -0.32 3.17
N SER A 4 14.36 0.72 2.34
CA SER A 4 15.00 2.00 2.59
C SER A 4 14.31 2.74 3.75
N SER A 5 14.94 3.80 4.29
CA SER A 5 14.28 4.65 5.29
C SER A 5 13.07 5.37 4.72
N GLU A 6 13.07 5.66 3.41
CA GLU A 6 11.95 6.27 2.70
C GLU A 6 10.79 5.27 2.53
N ASP A 7 11.10 4.00 2.24
CA ASP A 7 10.08 2.94 2.13
C ASP A 7 9.32 2.77 3.46
N ILE A 8 10.06 2.77 4.59
CA ILE A 8 9.47 2.64 5.94
C ILE A 8 8.56 3.84 6.25
N GLN A 9 8.98 5.05 5.90
CA GLN A 9 8.17 6.26 6.12
C GLN A 9 6.87 6.22 5.30
N LEU A 10 6.96 5.88 4.02
CA LEU A 10 5.79 5.75 3.14
C LEU A 10 4.86 4.64 3.63
N TYR A 11 5.40 3.53 4.13
CA TYR A 11 4.61 2.47 4.75
C TYR A 11 3.86 2.94 6.00
N ASP A 12 4.51 3.68 6.90
CA ASP A 12 3.86 4.22 8.09
C ASP A 12 2.78 5.25 7.74
N GLU A 13 3.00 6.08 6.73
CA GLU A 13 1.97 6.97 6.17
C GLU A 13 0.79 6.17 5.60
N ALA A 14 1.06 5.09 4.85
CA ALA A 14 0.02 4.23 4.28
C ALA A 14 -0.85 3.61 5.39
N ARG A 15 -0.23 3.13 6.48
CA ARG A 15 -0.96 2.58 7.62
C ARG A 15 -1.87 3.61 8.29
N LYS A 16 -1.44 4.86 8.41
CA LYS A 16 -2.28 5.95 8.95
C LYS A 16 -3.45 6.23 8.02
N ALA A 17 -3.18 6.43 6.73
CA ALA A 17 -4.22 6.66 5.71
C ALA A 17 -5.24 5.51 5.66
N PHE A 18 -4.78 4.27 5.80
CA PHE A 18 -5.65 3.09 5.84
C PHE A 18 -6.58 3.08 7.06
N LYS A 19 -6.06 3.39 8.25
CA LYS A 19 -6.89 3.52 9.48
C LYS A 19 -7.95 4.62 9.34
N GLU A 20 -7.61 5.70 8.65
CA GLU A 20 -8.52 6.81 8.35
C GLU A 20 -9.47 6.50 7.17
N LYS A 21 -9.36 5.32 6.55
CA LYS A 21 -10.09 4.92 5.33
C LYS A 21 -9.91 5.91 4.18
N ASN A 22 -8.76 6.58 4.13
CA ASN A 22 -8.43 7.58 3.12
C ASN A 22 -7.83 6.89 1.88
N LEU A 23 -8.71 6.42 1.00
CA LEU A 23 -8.34 5.74 -0.24
C LEU A 23 -7.51 6.61 -1.19
N GLN A 24 -7.84 7.90 -1.30
CA GLN A 24 -7.11 8.82 -2.17
C GLN A 24 -5.65 8.93 -1.72
N ARG A 25 -5.43 9.09 -0.42
CA ARG A 25 -4.08 9.18 0.14
C ARG A 25 -3.28 7.88 -0.04
N LEU A 26 -3.92 6.72 0.08
CA LEU A 26 -3.25 5.45 -0.19
C LEU A 26 -2.79 5.32 -1.64
N LYS A 27 -3.61 5.75 -2.61
CA LYS A 27 -3.24 5.74 -4.04
C LYS A 27 -2.07 6.68 -4.33
N GLU A 28 -2.03 7.85 -3.70
CA GLU A 28 -0.88 8.77 -3.80
C GLU A 28 0.41 8.12 -3.26
N ILE A 29 0.34 7.47 -2.10
CA ILE A 29 1.49 6.79 -1.48
C ILE A 29 1.95 5.62 -2.36
N TYR A 30 1.02 4.84 -2.90
CA TYR A 30 1.32 3.75 -3.82
C TYR A 30 2.07 4.23 -5.07
N ASN A 31 1.61 5.32 -5.70
CA ASN A 31 2.31 5.89 -6.86
C ASN A 31 3.72 6.36 -6.49
N ARG A 32 3.90 7.01 -5.34
CA ARG A 32 5.24 7.40 -4.86
C ARG A 32 6.16 6.21 -4.64
N LEU A 33 5.65 5.11 -4.08
CA LEU A 33 6.42 3.88 -3.91
C LEU A 33 6.88 3.30 -5.27
N LEU A 34 6.08 3.41 -6.32
CA LEU A 34 6.48 3.01 -7.67
C LEU A 34 7.52 3.96 -8.29
N GLU A 35 7.38 5.27 -8.08
CA GLU A 35 8.32 6.28 -8.62
C GLU A 35 9.74 6.11 -8.08
N ILE A 36 9.88 5.70 -6.82
CA ILE A 36 11.20 5.55 -6.17
C ILE A 36 11.78 4.13 -6.28
N ASP A 37 11.10 3.22 -7.01
CA ASP A 37 11.45 1.79 -7.05
C ASP A 37 11.59 1.20 -5.63
N ALA A 38 10.57 1.46 -4.80
CA ALA A 38 10.55 1.03 -3.40
C ALA A 38 10.53 -0.50 -3.29
N ASN A 39 10.80 -1.00 -2.08
CA ASN A 39 10.75 -2.43 -1.81
C ASN A 39 9.42 -3.08 -2.28
N PRO A 40 9.47 -4.13 -3.12
CA PRO A 40 8.28 -4.79 -3.67
C PRO A 40 7.30 -5.32 -2.62
N GLU A 41 7.80 -5.75 -1.45
CA GLU A 41 6.94 -6.23 -0.35
C GLU A 41 6.09 -5.09 0.22
N ILE A 42 6.66 -3.89 0.36
CA ILE A 42 5.94 -2.71 0.85
C ILE A 42 4.92 -2.26 -0.19
N VAL A 43 5.30 -2.21 -1.47
CA VAL A 43 4.39 -1.90 -2.58
C VAL A 43 3.18 -2.84 -2.56
N TYR A 44 3.41 -4.15 -2.41
CA TYR A 44 2.34 -5.16 -2.35
C TYR A 44 1.41 -4.95 -1.15
N ILE A 45 1.95 -4.67 0.04
CA ILE A 45 1.13 -4.43 1.23
C ILE A 45 0.24 -3.20 1.05
N VAL A 46 0.78 -2.10 0.51
CA VAL A 46 0.01 -0.87 0.26
C VAL A 46 -1.05 -1.09 -0.80
N GLN A 47 -0.77 -1.85 -1.87
CA GLN A 47 -1.76 -2.25 -2.86
C GLN A 47 -2.93 -3.03 -2.22
N ARG A 48 -2.64 -3.99 -1.35
CA ARG A 48 -3.66 -4.76 -0.62
C ARG A 48 -4.55 -3.88 0.26
N MET A 49 -3.99 -2.85 0.89
CA MET A 49 -4.77 -1.86 1.66
C MET A 49 -5.74 -1.07 0.76
N ILE A 50 -5.30 -0.71 -0.45
CA ILE A 50 -6.15 -0.04 -1.45
C ILE A 50 -7.29 -0.98 -1.87
N ASP A 51 -6.98 -2.23 -2.23
CA ASP A 51 -7.98 -3.20 -2.69
C ASP A 51 -9.04 -3.47 -1.61
N GLU A 52 -8.62 -3.59 -0.34
CA GLU A 52 -9.54 -3.75 0.79
C GLU A 52 -10.50 -2.56 0.93
N LEU A 53 -10.01 -1.33 0.81
CA LEU A 53 -10.85 -0.12 0.88
C LEU A 53 -11.73 0.08 -0.36
N GLU A 54 -11.26 -0.32 -1.54
CA GLU A 54 -12.08 -0.30 -2.77
C GLU A 54 -13.20 -1.33 -2.73
N GLY A 55 -13.24 -2.21 -1.72
CA GLY A 55 -14.19 -3.30 -1.66
C GLY A 55 -13.94 -4.32 -2.77
N LYS A 56 -12.76 -4.29 -3.39
CA LYS A 56 -12.22 -5.40 -4.17
C LYS A 56 -11.87 -6.48 -3.16
N LYS A 57 -12.91 -7.15 -2.67
CA LYS A 57 -12.77 -8.49 -2.14
C LYS A 57 -12.12 -9.25 -3.28
N GLU A 58 -10.82 -9.52 -3.18
CA GLU A 58 -10.30 -10.72 -3.81
C GLU A 58 -11.25 -11.81 -3.31
N GLU A 59 -12.11 -12.29 -4.22
CA GLU A 59 -12.66 -13.62 -4.13
C GLU A 59 -11.44 -14.51 -3.95
N ALA A 60 -11.08 -14.74 -2.69
CA ALA A 60 -10.17 -15.78 -2.27
C ALA A 60 -10.85 -17.06 -2.77
N LYS A 61 -10.52 -17.43 -4.01
CA LYS A 61 -10.84 -18.72 -4.59
C LYS A 61 -10.17 -19.74 -3.69
N GLN A 62 -10.93 -20.20 -2.71
CA GLN A 62 -10.94 -21.60 -2.34
C GLN A 62 -11.44 -22.36 -3.58
N VAL A 63 -10.51 -22.89 -4.38
CA VAL A 63 -10.68 -24.07 -5.23
C VAL A 63 -9.32 -24.63 -5.58
#